data_AF-A0A183P3M4-F1
#
_entry.id   AF-A0A183P3M4-F1
#
_cell.length_a   1.000
_cell.length_b   1.000
_cell.length_c   1.000
_cell.angle_alpha   90.00
_cell.angle_beta   90.00
_cell.angle_gamma   90.00
#
_symmetry.space_group_name_H-M   'P 1'
#
loop_
_entity.id
_entity.type
_entity.pdbx_description
1 polymer ?
#
loop_
_entity_poly.entity_id
_entity_poly.type
_entity_poly.pdbx_seq_one_letter_code
_entity_poly.pdbx_strand_id
1 'polypeptide(L)'
;MSSIGSGAEITAIAIQGKDCVVFAVENIVTSKLYEPGCVKRIYNIDDHIGMSLTERLAMYMHAHTLYSAVRPFGVSVLLGSYENDGPHLFVIEPSGLSFAYFGCAIGKAKQNATTEIEKLKMNDLSPEELIKEAAKIIYTVHDEIKDKNFELDLSWVGATETFAKQALEEADDLDDEVE
;
A
#
# COMPACT_ATOMS: atom_id res chain seq x y z
N MET A 1 -10.14 11.60 30.62
CA MET A 1 -9.53 10.63 29.69
C MET A 1 -9.76 11.19 28.30
N SER A 2 -8.77 11.88 27.74
CA SER A 2 -8.83 12.33 26.35
C SER A 2 -8.82 11.09 25.47
N SER A 3 -9.91 10.86 24.75
CA SER A 3 -9.86 9.95 23.61
C SER A 3 -8.76 10.49 22.71
N ILE A 4 -7.68 9.73 22.56
CA ILE A 4 -6.84 9.84 21.37
C ILE A 4 -7.84 9.60 20.25
N GLY A 5 -8.26 10.66 19.56
CA GLY A 5 -9.16 10.55 18.42
C GLY A 5 -8.61 9.48 17.50
N SER A 6 -9.47 8.60 16.98
CA SER A 6 -9.08 7.57 16.02
C SER A 6 -8.08 8.20 15.04
N GLY A 7 -6.81 7.82 15.13
CA GLY A 7 -5.81 8.30 14.17
C GLY A 7 -6.37 8.01 12.79
N ALA A 8 -6.27 8.98 11.85
CA ALA A 8 -6.84 8.83 10.52
C ALA A 8 -6.53 7.42 9.99
N GLU A 9 -7.58 6.60 9.90
CA GLU A 9 -7.47 5.20 9.49
C GLU A 9 -7.35 5.22 7.98
N ILE A 10 -6.12 5.20 7.51
CA ILE A 10 -5.77 5.20 6.09
C ILE A 10 -6.03 3.85 5.44
N THR A 11 -6.48 3.86 4.19
CA THR A 11 -6.55 2.69 3.33
C THR A 11 -5.27 2.54 2.53
N ALA A 12 -4.71 1.33 2.53
CA ALA A 12 -3.59 0.97 1.68
C ALA A 12 -3.91 -0.32 0.94
N ILE A 13 -3.53 -0.39 -0.32
CA ILE A 13 -3.69 -1.56 -1.16
C ILE A 13 -2.37 -1.95 -1.82
N ALA A 14 -2.24 -3.22 -2.15
CA ALA A 14 -1.20 -3.72 -3.02
C ALA A 14 -1.77 -4.75 -3.99
N ILE A 15 -1.30 -4.71 -5.23
CA ILE A 15 -1.76 -5.61 -6.31
C ILE A 15 -0.52 -6.16 -7.03
N GLN A 16 -0.43 -7.48 -7.09
CA GLN A 16 0.57 -8.20 -7.86
C GLN A 16 0.07 -8.39 -9.29
N GLY A 17 0.73 -7.74 -10.23
CA GLY A 17 0.56 -7.98 -11.66
C GLY A 17 1.47 -9.08 -12.16
N LYS A 18 1.54 -9.21 -13.47
CA LYS A 18 2.43 -10.18 -14.13
C LYS A 18 3.91 -9.90 -13.89
N ASP A 19 4.32 -8.63 -14.02
CA ASP A 19 5.73 -8.21 -14.02
C ASP A 19 6.04 -7.13 -12.97
N CYS A 20 5.11 -6.85 -12.05
CA CYS A 20 5.30 -5.88 -10.97
C CYS A 20 4.35 -6.12 -9.78
N VAL A 21 4.66 -5.49 -8.65
CA VAL A 21 3.73 -5.23 -7.54
C VAL A 21 3.54 -3.73 -7.43
N VAL A 22 2.29 -3.29 -7.40
CA VAL A 22 1.90 -1.89 -7.24
C VAL A 22 1.32 -1.68 -5.84
N PHE A 23 1.70 -0.58 -5.21
CA PHE A 23 1.20 -0.09 -3.93
C PHE A 23 0.48 1.24 -4.13
N ALA A 24 -0.66 1.40 -3.48
CA ALA A 24 -1.39 2.66 -3.43
C ALA A 24 -1.88 2.93 -2.02
N VAL A 25 -1.70 4.15 -1.54
CA VAL A 25 -2.06 4.56 -0.18
C VAL A 25 -2.76 5.90 -0.21
N GLU A 26 -3.89 6.02 0.48
CA GLU A 26 -4.50 7.33 0.74
C GLU A 26 -3.84 7.99 1.97
N ASN A 27 -3.39 9.23 1.82
CA ASN A 27 -2.88 10.05 2.91
C ASN A 27 -3.86 11.19 3.18
N ILE A 28 -4.68 11.06 4.22
CA ILE A 28 -5.70 12.07 4.54
C ILE A 28 -5.05 13.39 4.96
N VAL A 29 -5.40 14.46 4.24
CA VAL A 29 -4.95 15.82 4.52
C VAL A 29 -5.89 16.46 5.54
N THR A 30 -5.43 16.50 6.79
CA THR A 30 -6.27 16.93 7.92
C THR A 30 -6.34 18.45 8.10
N SER A 31 -5.41 19.19 7.51
CA SER A 31 -5.27 20.63 7.72
C SER A 31 -4.75 21.32 6.47
N LYS A 32 -5.19 22.56 6.23
CA LYS A 32 -4.62 23.44 5.21
C LYS A 32 -3.16 23.84 5.48
N LEU A 33 -2.68 23.58 6.70
CA LEU A 33 -1.29 23.79 7.10
C LEU A 33 -0.42 22.54 6.90
N TYR A 34 -1.01 21.45 6.40
CA TYR A 34 -0.27 20.25 6.04
C TYR A 34 0.69 20.57 4.89
N GLU A 35 1.95 20.18 5.05
CA GLU A 35 2.95 20.29 4.00
C GLU A 35 2.82 19.07 3.07
N PRO A 36 2.53 19.25 1.78
CA PRO A 36 2.37 18.15 0.86
C PRO A 36 3.58 17.22 0.81
N GLY A 37 3.34 15.91 0.70
CA GLY A 37 4.39 14.89 0.58
C GLY A 37 5.23 14.63 1.85
N CYS A 38 4.91 15.27 2.98
CA CYS A 38 5.65 15.08 4.24
C CYS A 38 5.40 13.71 4.90
N VAL A 39 4.23 13.10 4.68
CA VAL A 39 3.88 11.78 5.19
C VAL A 39 4.06 10.74 4.09
N LYS A 40 5.18 10.02 4.14
CA LYS A 40 5.40 8.84 3.32
C LYS A 40 4.97 7.59 4.07
N ARG A 41 4.30 6.67 3.37
CA ARG A 41 3.88 5.39 3.93
C ARG A 41 4.43 4.20 3.17
N ILE A 42 4.94 4.44 1.96
CA ILE A 42 5.66 3.47 1.17
C ILE A 42 7.16 3.76 1.28
N TYR A 43 7.94 2.71 1.55
CA TYR A 43 9.37 2.81 1.77
C TYR A 43 10.08 1.71 0.99
N ASN A 44 11.13 2.09 0.25
CA ASN A 44 12.05 1.14 -0.34
C ASN A 44 12.99 0.61 0.73
N ILE A 45 13.08 -0.72 0.83
CA ILE A 45 13.88 -1.38 1.86
C ILE A 45 15.31 -1.58 1.37
N ASP A 46 15.47 -2.32 0.26
CA ASP A 46 16.75 -2.59 -0.38
C ASP A 46 16.49 -3.20 -1.77
N ASP A 47 17.44 -3.05 -2.68
CA ASP A 47 17.36 -3.61 -4.04
C ASP A 47 17.73 -5.10 -4.07
N HIS A 48 18.34 -5.65 -3.02
CA HIS A 48 18.87 -7.01 -2.95
C HIS A 48 18.11 -7.93 -1.98
N ILE A 49 17.06 -7.42 -1.34
CA ILE A 49 16.31 -8.14 -0.31
C ILE A 49 14.90 -8.43 -0.82
N GLY A 50 14.59 -9.71 -1.05
CA GLY A 50 13.26 -10.15 -1.46
C GLY A 50 12.49 -10.88 -0.35
N MET A 51 11.80 -11.98 -0.69
CA MET A 51 10.87 -12.76 0.15
C MET A 51 11.48 -13.19 1.50
N SER A 52 12.80 -13.35 1.58
CA SER A 52 13.50 -13.72 2.83
C SER A 52 13.27 -12.75 4.00
N LEU A 53 12.92 -11.49 3.72
CA LEU A 53 12.62 -10.51 4.76
C LEU A 53 11.26 -10.73 5.41
N THR A 54 10.29 -11.27 4.68
CA THR A 54 8.92 -11.48 5.14
C THR A 54 8.90 -12.26 6.45
N GLU A 55 9.56 -13.42 6.48
CA GLU A 55 9.58 -14.29 7.66
C GLU A 55 10.34 -13.65 8.82
N ARG A 56 11.45 -12.95 8.56
CA ARG A 56 12.23 -12.27 9.60
C ARG A 56 11.42 -11.15 10.27
N LEU A 57 10.68 -10.37 9.48
CA LEU A 57 9.81 -9.31 10.01
C LEU A 57 8.62 -9.90 10.76
N ALA A 58 7.99 -10.94 10.21
CA ALA A 58 6.88 -11.66 10.84
C ALA A 58 7.28 -12.24 12.21
N MET A 59 8.43 -12.91 12.29
CA MET A 59 8.98 -13.44 13.55
C MET A 59 9.30 -12.34 14.56
N TYR A 60 9.82 -11.20 14.09
CA TYR A 60 10.09 -10.05 14.95
C TYR A 60 8.79 -9.45 15.52
N MET A 61 7.74 -9.33 14.70
CA MET A 61 6.42 -8.90 15.15
C MET A 61 5.80 -9.91 16.13
N HIS A 62 5.92 -11.20 15.83
CA HIS A 62 5.43 -12.27 16.71
C HIS A 62 6.05 -12.22 18.10
N ALA A 63 7.36 -11.97 18.19
CA ALA A 63 8.06 -11.88 19.48
C ALA A 63 7.44 -10.82 20.42
N HIS A 64 6.94 -9.70 19.87
CA HIS A 64 6.29 -8.64 20.65
C HIS A 64 4.89 -9.02 21.15
N THR A 65 4.32 -10.12 20.66
CA THR A 65 3.07 -10.70 21.19
C THR A 65 3.32 -11.63 22.38
N LEU A 66 4.53 -12.23 22.45
CA LEU A 66 4.92 -13.19 23.50
C LEU A 66 5.47 -12.51 24.76
N TYR A 67 6.24 -11.44 24.60
CA TYR A 67 6.86 -10.75 25.73
C TYR A 67 5.91 -9.73 26.36
N SER A 68 5.36 -10.05 27.54
CA SER A 68 4.39 -9.21 28.26
C SER A 68 4.91 -7.82 28.68
N ALA A 69 6.22 -7.58 28.61
CA ALA A 69 6.84 -6.30 28.93
C ALA A 69 6.81 -5.28 27.77
N VAL A 70 6.48 -5.72 26.55
CA VAL A 70 6.42 -4.85 25.37
C VAL A 70 5.01 -4.86 24.78
N ARG A 71 4.66 -3.77 24.09
CA ARG A 71 3.39 -3.68 23.38
C ARG A 71 3.51 -4.39 22.03
N PRO A 72 2.51 -5.18 21.61
CA PRO A 72 2.44 -5.68 20.24
C PRO A 72 2.40 -4.55 19.22
N PHE A 73 2.84 -4.84 18.00
CA PHE A 73 2.69 -3.91 16.88
C PHE A 73 1.21 -3.73 16.53
N GLY A 74 0.77 -2.49 16.37
CA GLY A 74 -0.59 -2.14 15.95
C GLY A 74 -0.72 -1.90 14.45
N VAL A 75 0.16 -2.52 13.64
CA VAL A 75 0.25 -2.28 12.19
C VAL A 75 0.30 -3.59 11.43
N SER A 76 -0.32 -3.61 10.26
CA SER A 76 -0.07 -4.63 9.23
C SER A 76 0.87 -4.05 8.18
N VAL A 77 1.72 -4.90 7.59
CA VAL A 77 2.69 -4.50 6.58
C VAL A 77 2.34 -5.17 5.25
N LEU A 78 2.29 -4.38 4.18
CA LEU A 78 2.30 -4.87 2.80
C LEU A 78 3.75 -4.85 2.33
N LEU A 79 4.25 -5.99 1.85
CA LEU A 79 5.63 -6.15 1.41
C LEU A 79 5.64 -6.72 0.00
N GLY A 80 6.27 -6.01 -0.93
CA GLY A 80 6.48 -6.46 -2.30
C GLY A 80 7.94 -6.67 -2.59
N SER A 81 8.22 -7.64 -3.44
CA SER A 81 9.55 -7.88 -3.98
C SER A 81 9.44 -8.29 -5.43
N TYR A 82 10.49 -8.05 -6.19
CA TYR A 82 10.63 -8.58 -7.55
C TYR A 82 11.91 -9.40 -7.59
N GLU A 83 11.78 -10.72 -7.72
CA GLU A 83 12.88 -11.67 -7.76
C GLU A 83 12.98 -12.31 -9.15
N ASN A 84 13.96 -13.21 -9.34
CA ASN A 84 14.20 -13.87 -10.64
C ASN A 84 13.01 -14.71 -11.13
N ASP A 85 12.15 -15.17 -10.23
CA ASP A 85 10.93 -15.92 -10.54
C ASP A 85 9.69 -15.03 -10.67
N GLY A 86 9.82 -13.71 -10.46
CA GLY A 86 8.78 -12.72 -10.72
C GLY A 86 8.42 -11.84 -9.51
N PRO A 87 7.29 -11.13 -9.60
CA PRO A 87 6.78 -10.31 -8.50
C PRO A 87 6.17 -11.18 -7.39
N HIS A 88 6.39 -10.80 -6.15
CA HIS A 88 5.76 -11.43 -4.97
C HIS A 88 5.21 -10.38 -4.04
N LEU A 89 3.97 -10.58 -3.59
CA LEU A 89 3.30 -9.73 -2.59
C LEU A 89 2.97 -10.54 -1.33
N PHE A 90 3.41 -10.01 -0.20
CA PHE A 90 3.15 -10.55 1.13
C PHE A 90 2.43 -9.55 2.03
N VAL A 91 1.61 -10.08 2.91
CA VAL A 91 0.99 -9.33 4.01
C VAL A 91 1.51 -9.92 5.30
N ILE A 92 1.92 -9.05 6.22
CA ILE A 92 2.35 -9.43 7.56
C ILE A 92 1.40 -8.77 8.55
N GLU A 93 0.77 -9.58 9.39
CA GLU A 93 -0.21 -9.13 10.38
C GLU A 93 0.44 -8.87 11.75
N PRO A 94 -0.17 -8.03 12.62
CA PRO A 94 0.23 -7.83 14.02
C PRO A 94 0.54 -9.09 14.83
N SER A 95 -0.12 -10.21 14.48
CA SER A 95 0.06 -11.52 15.12
C SER A 95 1.42 -12.16 14.83
N GLY A 96 2.13 -11.65 13.82
CA GLY A 96 3.32 -12.25 13.24
C GLY A 96 3.01 -13.35 12.22
N LEU A 97 1.74 -13.49 11.79
CA LEU A 97 1.41 -14.30 10.63
C LEU A 97 1.76 -13.56 9.35
N SER A 98 2.25 -14.30 8.36
CA SER A 98 2.49 -13.78 7.01
C SER A 98 1.87 -14.68 5.96
N PHE A 99 1.35 -14.06 4.90
CA PHE A 99 0.65 -14.74 3.81
C PHE A 99 1.00 -14.11 2.47
N ALA A 100 1.13 -14.94 1.43
CA ALA A 100 1.25 -14.48 0.06
C ALA A 100 -0.13 -14.18 -0.54
N TYR A 101 -0.25 -13.08 -1.27
CA TYR A 101 -1.50 -12.66 -1.92
C TYR A 101 -1.23 -12.13 -3.33
N PHE A 102 -2.19 -12.29 -4.23
CA PHE A 102 -2.17 -11.59 -5.53
C PHE A 102 -2.71 -10.16 -5.43
N GLY A 103 -3.51 -9.87 -4.42
CA GLY A 103 -3.98 -8.53 -4.10
C GLY A 103 -4.44 -8.47 -2.66
N CYS A 104 -4.16 -7.35 -1.99
CA CYS A 104 -4.57 -7.15 -0.60
C CYS A 104 -4.91 -5.69 -0.34
N ALA A 105 -5.88 -5.47 0.55
CA ALA A 105 -6.18 -4.19 1.14
C ALA A 105 -6.05 -4.26 2.67
N ILE A 106 -5.58 -3.18 3.28
CA ILE A 106 -5.54 -2.98 4.73
C ILE A 106 -6.12 -1.61 5.08
N GLY A 107 -6.48 -1.43 6.35
CA GLY A 107 -7.04 -0.17 6.84
C GLY A 107 -8.57 -0.08 6.78
N LYS A 108 -9.07 1.15 6.89
CA LYS A 108 -10.50 1.49 7.04
C LYS A 108 -11.38 0.88 5.95
N ALA A 109 -11.04 1.10 4.68
CA ALA A 109 -11.90 0.70 3.57
C ALA A 109 -11.54 -0.69 3.00
N LYS A 110 -10.82 -1.53 3.77
CA LYS A 110 -10.33 -2.85 3.34
C LYS A 110 -11.39 -3.69 2.63
N GLN A 111 -12.60 -3.78 3.19
CA GLN A 111 -13.65 -4.63 2.62
C GLN A 111 -14.09 -4.16 1.22
N ASN A 112 -14.27 -2.86 1.05
CA ASN A 112 -14.69 -2.27 -0.23
C ASN A 112 -13.54 -2.38 -1.25
N ALA A 113 -12.31 -2.06 -0.83
CA ALA A 113 -11.13 -2.15 -1.69
C ALA A 113 -10.87 -3.58 -2.16
N THR A 114 -11.01 -4.57 -1.28
CA THR A 114 -10.88 -5.99 -1.64
C THR A 114 -11.89 -6.37 -2.72
N THR A 115 -13.12 -5.86 -2.63
CA THR A 115 -14.17 -6.14 -3.63
C THR A 115 -13.81 -5.58 -5.00
N GLU A 116 -13.20 -4.40 -5.09
CA GLU A 116 -12.74 -3.86 -6.37
C GLU A 116 -11.52 -4.62 -6.92
N ILE A 117 -10.57 -4.98 -6.05
CA ILE A 117 -9.39 -5.78 -6.40
C ILE A 117 -9.82 -7.13 -7.01
N GLU A 118 -10.82 -7.80 -6.44
CA GLU A 118 -11.33 -9.09 -6.92
C GLU A 118 -11.95 -9.03 -8.34
N LYS A 119 -12.36 -7.85 -8.82
CA LYS A 119 -12.89 -7.69 -10.18
C LYS A 119 -11.79 -7.66 -11.25
N LEU A 120 -10.55 -7.40 -10.86
CA LEU A 120 -9.44 -7.22 -11.78
C LEU A 120 -8.90 -8.57 -12.29
N LYS A 121 -8.51 -8.60 -13.56
CA LYS A 121 -7.72 -9.68 -14.14
C LYS A 121 -6.25 -9.29 -14.13
N MET A 122 -5.64 -9.35 -12.95
CA MET A 122 -4.31 -8.77 -12.67
C MET A 122 -3.20 -9.25 -13.61
N ASN A 123 -3.25 -10.51 -14.07
CA ASN A 123 -2.26 -11.09 -14.96
C ASN A 123 -2.38 -10.64 -16.43
N ASP A 124 -3.52 -10.10 -16.82
CA ASP A 124 -3.78 -9.64 -18.19
C ASP A 124 -3.44 -8.16 -18.38
N LEU A 125 -3.20 -7.43 -17.28
CA LEU A 125 -2.93 -5.99 -17.28
C LEU A 125 -1.44 -5.72 -17.47
N SER A 126 -1.13 -4.67 -18.25
CA SER A 126 0.19 -4.07 -18.26
C SER A 126 0.48 -3.35 -16.94
N PRO A 127 1.77 -3.12 -16.57
CA PRO A 127 2.12 -2.36 -15.38
C PRO A 127 1.45 -0.98 -15.29
N GLU A 128 1.37 -0.26 -16.42
CA GLU A 128 0.74 1.07 -16.49
C GLU A 128 -0.77 1.01 -16.19
N GLU A 129 -1.47 0.04 -16.78
CA GLU A 129 -2.89 -0.18 -16.51
C GLU A 129 -3.13 -0.59 -15.06
N LEU A 130 -2.23 -1.40 -14.49
CA LEU A 130 -2.32 -1.83 -13.09
C LEU A 130 -2.16 -0.65 -12.12
N ILE A 131 -1.25 0.28 -12.40
CA ILE A 131 -1.09 1.52 -11.63
C ILE A 131 -2.36 2.35 -11.68
N LYS A 132 -2.93 2.54 -12.88
CA LYS A 132 -4.17 3.30 -13.08
C LYS A 132 -5.36 2.67 -12.34
N GLU A 133 -5.49 1.35 -12.38
CA GLU A 133 -6.53 0.64 -11.63
C GLU A 133 -6.30 0.72 -10.10
N ALA A 134 -5.07 0.64 -9.62
CA ALA A 134 -4.76 0.81 -8.19
C ALA A 134 -5.17 2.20 -7.68
N ALA A 135 -4.82 3.26 -8.42
CA ALA A 135 -5.23 4.63 -8.12
C ALA A 135 -6.76 4.75 -8.08
N LYS A 136 -7.45 4.26 -9.11
CA LYS A 136 -8.91 4.29 -9.22
C LYS A 136 -9.61 3.58 -8.06
N ILE A 137 -9.06 2.46 -7.57
CA ILE A 137 -9.60 1.77 -6.39
C ILE A 137 -9.56 2.68 -5.17
N ILE A 138 -8.45 3.39 -4.93
CA ILE A 138 -8.34 4.32 -3.79
C ILE A 138 -9.38 5.44 -3.89
N TYR A 139 -9.50 6.11 -5.04
CA TYR A 139 -10.54 7.14 -5.23
C TYR A 139 -11.96 6.59 -5.04
N THR A 140 -12.21 5.36 -5.50
CA THR A 140 -13.54 4.73 -5.40
C THR A 140 -13.94 4.43 -3.95
N VAL A 141 -12.98 4.04 -3.11
CA VAL A 141 -13.24 3.64 -1.72
C VAL A 141 -13.06 4.78 -0.71
N HIS A 142 -12.58 5.93 -1.19
CA HIS A 142 -12.41 7.13 -0.39
C HIS A 142 -13.75 7.64 0.14
N ASP A 143 -13.75 8.14 1.37
CA ASP A 143 -14.95 8.66 2.05
C ASP A 143 -14.90 10.19 2.07
N GLU A 144 -15.34 10.82 0.97
CA GLU A 144 -15.32 12.28 0.79
C GLU A 144 -16.13 13.04 1.85
N ILE A 145 -17.10 12.37 2.50
CA ILE A 145 -17.95 12.99 3.53
C ILE A 145 -17.13 13.19 4.81
N LYS A 146 -16.33 12.18 5.18
CA LYS A 146 -15.53 12.19 6.40
C LYS A 146 -14.17 12.85 6.18
N ASP A 147 -13.54 12.53 5.05
CA ASP A 147 -12.17 12.89 4.71
C ASP A 147 -12.21 13.72 3.42
N LYS A 148 -12.15 15.05 3.54
CA LYS A 148 -12.41 15.92 2.38
C LYS A 148 -11.30 15.94 1.34
N ASN A 149 -10.07 15.89 1.81
CA ASN A 149 -8.87 16.03 1.00
C ASN A 149 -7.91 14.90 1.37
N PHE A 150 -7.27 14.31 0.37
CA PHE A 150 -6.20 13.33 0.57
C PHE A 150 -5.16 13.46 -0.54
N GLU A 151 -3.96 12.97 -0.26
CA GLU A 151 -2.89 12.77 -1.24
C GLU A 151 -2.80 11.29 -1.57
N LEU A 152 -2.70 10.96 -2.85
CA LEU A 152 -2.46 9.60 -3.30
C LEU A 152 -0.95 9.33 -3.36
N ASP A 153 -0.48 8.33 -2.62
CA ASP A 153 0.92 7.87 -2.66
C ASP A 153 0.97 6.54 -3.43
N LEU A 154 1.66 6.53 -4.57
CA LEU A 154 1.84 5.37 -5.44
C LEU A 154 3.31 4.96 -5.49
N SER A 155 3.56 3.66 -5.42
CA SER A 155 4.89 3.10 -5.62
C SER A 155 4.79 1.67 -6.15
N TRP A 156 5.84 1.18 -6.79
CA TRP A 156 5.85 -0.16 -7.36
C TRP A 156 7.26 -0.72 -7.44
N VAL A 157 7.31 -2.05 -7.55
CA VAL A 157 8.53 -2.82 -7.79
C VAL A 157 8.26 -3.77 -8.94
N GLY A 158 9.18 -3.88 -9.91
CA GLY A 158 8.94 -4.68 -11.11
C GLY A 158 10.15 -4.78 -12.04
N ALA A 159 9.96 -5.50 -13.15
CA ALA A 159 11.01 -5.84 -14.12
C ALA A 159 11.70 -4.63 -14.78
N THR A 160 11.06 -3.46 -14.76
CA THR A 160 11.54 -2.28 -15.49
C THR A 160 11.42 -1.05 -14.59
N GLU A 161 12.55 -0.59 -14.05
CA GLU A 161 12.66 0.68 -13.29
C GLU A 161 12.30 1.90 -14.14
N THR A 162 12.27 1.76 -15.47
CA THR A 162 12.00 2.85 -16.42
C THR A 162 10.57 3.38 -16.31
N PHE A 163 9.60 2.56 -15.90
CA PHE A 163 8.22 3.01 -15.72
C PHE A 163 8.07 3.94 -14.51
N ALA A 164 8.90 3.77 -13.45
CA ALA A 164 8.91 4.54 -12.20
C ALA A 164 8.75 6.05 -12.38
N LYS A 165 9.53 6.60 -13.31
CA LYS A 165 9.60 8.05 -13.53
C LYS A 165 8.45 8.55 -14.41
N GLN A 166 8.06 7.77 -15.40
CA GLN A 166 7.07 8.19 -16.39
C GLN A 166 5.65 8.18 -15.82
N ALA A 167 5.31 7.20 -14.97
CA ALA A 167 3.99 7.16 -14.34
C ALA A 167 3.84 8.14 -13.16
N LEU A 168 4.94 8.60 -12.54
CA LEU A 168 4.90 9.73 -11.60
C LEU A 168 4.65 11.05 -12.33
N GLU A 169 5.30 11.27 -13.48
CA GLU A 169 4.99 12.43 -14.36
C GLU A 169 3.53 12.40 -14.84
N GLU A 170 3.00 11.24 -15.27
CA GLU A 170 1.60 11.12 -15.70
C GLU A 170 0.58 11.26 -14.55
N ALA A 171 0.94 10.90 -13.31
CA ALA A 171 0.07 11.04 -12.14
C ALA A 171 -0.02 12.50 -11.67
N ASP A 172 1.11 13.23 -11.71
CA ASP A 172 1.13 14.69 -11.45
C ASP A 172 0.27 15.43 -12.51
N ASP A 173 0.29 14.99 -13.77
CA ASP A 173 -0.56 15.57 -14.83
C ASP A 173 -2.06 15.27 -14.65
N LEU A 174 -2.42 14.19 -13.94
CA LEU A 174 -3.82 13.82 -13.66
C LEU A 174 -4.44 14.67 -12.55
N ASP A 175 -3.64 15.15 -11.59
CA ASP A 175 -4.12 16.09 -10.57
C ASP A 175 -4.46 17.47 -11.19
N ASP A 176 -3.83 17.83 -12.30
CA ASP A 176 -4.08 19.08 -13.05
C ASP A 176 -5.33 19.04 -13.96
N GLU A 177 -5.79 17.86 -14.39
CA GLU A 177 -7.01 17.70 -15.24
C GLU A 177 -8.33 17.60 -14.44
N VAL A 178 -8.26 17.51 -13.11
CA VAL A 178 -9.41 17.30 -12.23
C VAL A 178 -9.79 18.57 -11.42
N GLU A 179 -9.10 19.70 -11.62
CA GLU A 179 -9.50 21.04 -11.12
C GLU A 179 -10.63 21.72 -11.94
#